data_AF-K7ZLS6-F1
#
_entry.id   AF-K7ZLS6-F1
#
_cell.length_a   1.000
_cell.length_b   1.000
_cell.length_c   1.000
_cell.angle_alpha   90.00
_cell.angle_beta   90.00
_cell.angle_gamma   90.00
#
_symmetry.space_group_name_H-M   'P 1'
#
loop_
_entity.id
_entity.type
_entity.pdbx_description
1 polymer ?
#
loop_
_entity_poly.entity_id
_entity_poly.type
_entity_poly.pdbx_seq_one_letter_code
_entity_poly.pdbx_strand_id
1 'polypeptide(L)'
;MNEIKLEYDTHVSVVHYESLDSRSFNSFSKINWSKLVNKLSVPIEANYKYARGVAVYGDIKNGANDHGEIIKKHRNDKNVIYRDVIVLDYDEINDLKQLHEAISSALSNVAWFWHTSYSHRTEQARIRLYIPLNERISADDYRNYTKVLANKIGHKVDEGSYQPSRCFALPVIQKGHIFIKRVNDCPIMNADMLEQWSKEFEQSNASPNIKGYTRHDSAYWRELSFGTTEGNRNNALASLVGHLLRCRVNDYIVYSYALLWGQFACKPPMKEQEINATFQSILNKHYNN
;
A
#
# COMPACT_ATOMS: atom_id res chain seq x y z
N MET A 1 14.09 -31.95 -7.29
CA MET A 1 13.75 -31.05 -6.17
C MET A 1 12.66 -31.75 -5.38
N ASN A 2 12.82 -31.91 -4.07
CA ASN A 2 11.80 -32.58 -3.24
C ASN A 2 10.55 -31.72 -3.15
N GLU A 3 9.39 -32.35 -3.27
CA GLU A 3 8.09 -31.71 -3.12
C GLU A 3 7.93 -31.18 -1.69
N ILE A 4 7.51 -29.91 -1.56
CA ILE A 4 7.17 -29.29 -0.29
C ILE A 4 5.85 -29.92 0.16
N LYS A 5 5.87 -30.63 1.29
CA LYS A 5 4.68 -31.15 1.94
C LYS A 5 4.21 -30.13 2.98
N LEU A 6 2.95 -29.73 2.89
CA LEU A 6 2.32 -28.81 3.84
C LEU A 6 1.23 -29.57 4.60
N GLU A 7 1.17 -29.37 5.91
CA GLU A 7 0.08 -29.85 6.76
C GLU A 7 -1.17 -29.01 6.56
N TYR A 8 -1.01 -27.68 6.47
CA TYR A 8 -2.12 -26.76 6.29
C TYR A 8 -2.33 -26.45 4.81
N ASP A 9 -3.47 -26.89 4.28
CA ASP A 9 -3.81 -26.79 2.86
C ASP A 9 -5.21 -26.19 2.67
N THR A 10 -5.44 -25.58 1.51
CA THR A 10 -6.74 -25.08 1.09
C THR A 10 -6.82 -25.06 -0.43
N HIS A 11 -8.02 -24.95 -0.98
CA HIS A 11 -8.19 -24.77 -2.41
C HIS A 11 -7.96 -23.31 -2.80
N VAL A 12 -7.11 -23.10 -3.80
CA VAL A 12 -6.85 -21.80 -4.41
C VAL A 12 -7.14 -21.83 -5.90
N SER A 13 -7.67 -20.73 -6.40
CA SER A 13 -7.97 -20.54 -7.82
C SER A 13 -6.83 -19.79 -8.51
N VAL A 14 -6.47 -20.20 -9.72
CA VAL A 14 -5.41 -19.58 -10.51
C VAL A 14 -5.91 -19.33 -11.92
N VAL A 15 -6.01 -18.06 -12.30
CA VAL A 15 -6.20 -17.63 -13.68
C VAL A 15 -4.83 -17.31 -14.27
N HIS A 16 -4.42 -18.07 -15.27
CA HIS A 16 -3.16 -17.90 -15.98
C HIS A 16 -3.38 -17.09 -17.27
N TYR A 17 -2.52 -16.10 -17.49
CA TYR A 17 -2.45 -15.29 -18.69
C TYR A 17 -1.08 -15.44 -19.35
N GLU A 18 -1.04 -15.40 -20.68
CA GLU A 18 0.20 -15.57 -21.46
C GLU A 18 1.15 -14.39 -21.31
N SER A 19 0.61 -13.19 -21.12
CA SER A 19 1.37 -11.95 -20.99
C SER A 19 0.68 -10.95 -20.07
N LEU A 20 1.21 -9.73 -20.00
CA LEU A 20 0.57 -8.62 -19.29
C LEU A 20 -0.75 -8.16 -19.94
N ASP A 21 -1.01 -8.49 -21.21
CA ASP A 21 -2.27 -8.15 -21.88
C ASP A 21 -3.45 -8.73 -21.08
N SER A 22 -4.36 -7.86 -20.64
CA SER A 22 -5.54 -8.22 -19.84
C SER A 22 -6.48 -9.22 -20.51
N ARG A 23 -6.32 -9.43 -21.82
CA ARG A 23 -7.14 -10.29 -22.67
C ARG A 23 -6.48 -11.63 -22.97
N SER A 24 -5.21 -11.80 -22.58
CA SER A 24 -4.39 -12.99 -22.90
C SER A 24 -4.69 -14.21 -22.02
N PHE A 25 -5.97 -14.47 -21.73
CA PHE A 25 -6.37 -15.61 -20.91
C PHE A 25 -5.88 -16.92 -21.53
N ASN A 26 -5.18 -17.72 -20.74
CA ASN A 26 -4.67 -19.02 -21.15
C ASN A 26 -5.48 -20.16 -20.51
N SER A 27 -5.51 -20.21 -19.18
CA SER A 27 -6.17 -21.30 -18.45
C SER A 27 -6.66 -20.89 -17.07
N PHE A 28 -7.61 -21.65 -16.53
CA PHE A 28 -8.11 -21.52 -15.18
C PHE A 28 -8.01 -22.87 -14.49
N SER A 29 -7.54 -22.88 -13.24
CA SER A 29 -7.42 -24.10 -12.45
C SER A 29 -7.76 -23.84 -10.99
N LYS A 30 -8.35 -24.85 -10.35
CA LYS A 30 -8.49 -24.93 -8.90
C LYS A 30 -7.53 -26.00 -8.42
N ILE A 31 -6.59 -25.62 -7.57
CA ILE A 31 -5.54 -26.48 -7.06
C ILE A 31 -5.40 -26.28 -5.57
N ASN A 32 -4.75 -27.22 -4.89
CA ASN A 32 -4.37 -27.03 -3.50
C ASN A 32 -3.28 -25.96 -3.36
N TRP A 33 -3.26 -25.27 -2.21
CA TRP A 33 -2.23 -24.33 -1.82
C TRP A 33 -0.85 -24.98 -1.87
N SER A 34 -0.71 -26.20 -1.34
CA SER A 34 0.52 -27.01 -1.44
C SER A 34 1.01 -27.18 -2.89
N LYS A 35 0.10 -27.45 -3.82
CA LYS A 35 0.41 -27.58 -5.26
C LYS A 35 0.82 -26.24 -5.88
N LEU A 36 0.19 -25.13 -5.46
CA LEU A 36 0.59 -23.79 -5.88
C LEU A 36 2.00 -23.44 -5.39
N VAL A 37 2.29 -23.64 -4.09
CA VAL A 37 3.62 -23.39 -3.49
C VAL A 37 4.69 -24.20 -4.22
N ASN A 38 4.45 -25.49 -4.50
CA ASN A 38 5.37 -26.32 -5.27
C ASN A 38 5.61 -25.76 -6.69
N LYS A 39 4.56 -25.33 -7.39
CA LYS A 39 4.68 -24.72 -8.73
C LYS A 39 5.46 -23.41 -8.70
N LEU A 40 5.25 -22.58 -7.68
CA LEU A 40 5.97 -21.30 -7.50
C LEU A 40 7.41 -21.49 -6.98
N SER A 41 7.70 -22.65 -6.40
CA SER A 41 9.01 -22.98 -5.82
C SER A 41 10.06 -23.41 -6.82
N VAL A 42 9.68 -23.56 -8.09
CA VAL A 42 10.54 -24.02 -9.19
C VAL A 42 10.48 -22.98 -10.32
N PRO A 43 11.46 -22.07 -10.42
CA PRO A 43 11.54 -21.14 -11.54
C PRO A 43 12.05 -21.84 -12.80
N ILE A 44 11.86 -21.19 -13.96
CA ILE A 44 12.62 -21.51 -15.17
C ILE A 44 13.70 -20.44 -15.39
N GLU A 45 14.79 -20.80 -16.05
CA GLU A 45 15.78 -19.82 -16.51
C GLU A 45 15.35 -19.25 -17.87
N ALA A 46 15.20 -17.92 -17.96
CA ALA A 46 14.93 -17.24 -19.22
C ALA A 46 15.36 -15.76 -19.17
N ASN A 47 15.63 -15.17 -20.34
CA ASN A 47 15.97 -13.74 -20.48
C ASN A 47 14.74 -12.82 -20.54
N TYR A 48 13.54 -13.37 -20.32
CA TYR A 48 12.28 -12.64 -20.39
C TYR A 48 11.43 -12.92 -19.14
N LYS A 49 11.14 -11.87 -18.37
CA LYS A 49 10.42 -11.93 -17.08
C LYS A 49 9.09 -12.69 -17.15
N TYR A 50 8.39 -12.60 -18.27
CA TYR A 50 7.07 -13.21 -18.45
C TYR A 50 7.12 -14.47 -19.32
N ALA A 51 8.26 -15.16 -19.40
CA ALA A 51 8.39 -16.40 -20.19
C ALA A 51 7.43 -17.52 -19.75
N ARG A 52 6.93 -17.47 -18.50
CA ARG A 52 5.87 -18.36 -18.00
C ARG A 52 4.49 -17.71 -17.98
N GLY A 53 4.36 -16.47 -18.45
CA GLY A 53 3.18 -15.65 -18.28
C GLY A 53 3.00 -15.13 -16.85
N VAL A 54 1.76 -14.75 -16.54
CA VAL A 54 1.36 -14.11 -15.28
C VAL A 54 0.10 -14.75 -14.72
N ALA A 55 -0.11 -14.65 -13.41
CA ALA A 55 -1.26 -15.26 -12.75
C ALA A 55 -2.01 -14.28 -11.86
N VAL A 56 -3.33 -14.44 -11.81
CA VAL A 56 -4.21 -13.88 -10.77
C VAL A 56 -4.67 -15.02 -9.87
N TYR A 57 -4.59 -14.83 -8.55
CA TYR A 57 -4.93 -15.85 -7.56
C TYR A 57 -6.34 -15.62 -7.01
N GLY A 58 -7.31 -16.16 -7.73
CA GLY A 58 -8.73 -15.90 -7.60
C GLY A 58 -9.45 -16.28 -8.89
N ASP A 59 -10.61 -15.67 -9.14
CA ASP A 59 -11.32 -15.82 -10.40
C ASP A 59 -11.81 -14.49 -10.98
N ILE A 60 -11.86 -14.43 -12.29
CA ILE A 60 -12.24 -13.28 -13.11
C ILE A 60 -13.46 -13.68 -13.94
N LYS A 61 -14.46 -12.81 -14.14
CA LYS A 61 -15.57 -13.05 -15.07
C LYS A 61 -15.18 -12.64 -16.48
N ASN A 62 -15.97 -13.06 -17.47
CA ASN A 62 -15.81 -12.55 -18.81
C ASN A 62 -16.14 -11.05 -18.84
N GLY A 63 -15.40 -10.29 -19.65
CA GLY A 63 -15.71 -8.91 -19.96
C GLY A 63 -16.21 -8.79 -21.39
N ALA A 64 -16.43 -7.55 -21.83
CA ALA A 64 -16.62 -7.22 -23.23
C ALA A 64 -15.70 -6.06 -23.63
N ASN A 65 -15.34 -5.96 -24.91
CA ASN A 65 -14.77 -4.74 -25.48
C ASN A 65 -15.87 -3.75 -25.87
N ASP A 66 -15.46 -2.60 -26.40
CA ASP A 66 -16.37 -1.52 -26.83
C ASP A 66 -17.29 -1.93 -27.99
N HIS A 67 -16.99 -3.03 -28.68
CA HIS A 67 -17.80 -3.62 -29.75
C HIS A 67 -18.76 -4.72 -29.26
N GLY A 68 -18.79 -4.99 -27.95
CA GLY A 68 -19.65 -6.02 -27.35
C GLY A 68 -19.11 -7.44 -27.48
N GLU A 69 -17.90 -7.64 -28.00
CA GLU A 69 -17.29 -8.96 -28.11
C GLU A 69 -16.85 -9.46 -26.73
N ILE A 70 -17.22 -10.70 -26.40
CA ILE A 70 -16.92 -11.29 -25.11
C ILE A 70 -15.43 -11.63 -25.02
N ILE A 71 -14.75 -11.02 -24.05
CA ILE A 71 -13.37 -11.33 -23.70
C ILE A 71 -13.38 -12.28 -22.50
N LYS A 72 -12.97 -13.52 -22.73
CA LYS A 72 -12.92 -14.56 -21.70
C LYS A 72 -11.95 -14.15 -20.57
N LYS A 73 -12.40 -14.25 -19.31
CA LYS A 73 -11.61 -13.89 -18.11
C LYS A 73 -10.88 -12.54 -18.25
N HIS A 74 -11.55 -11.52 -18.79
CA HIS A 74 -10.93 -10.21 -19.04
C HIS A 74 -10.47 -9.54 -17.74
N ARG A 75 -9.15 -9.39 -17.58
CA ARG A 75 -8.54 -8.84 -16.37
C ARG A 75 -8.83 -7.34 -16.22
N ASN A 76 -9.77 -7.02 -15.35
CA ASN A 76 -10.17 -5.68 -14.94
C ASN A 76 -10.72 -5.77 -13.52
N ASP A 77 -10.54 -4.75 -12.68
CA ASP A 77 -11.03 -4.73 -11.29
C ASP A 77 -12.54 -5.05 -11.23
N LYS A 78 -13.35 -4.48 -12.14
CA LYS A 78 -14.80 -4.75 -12.22
C LYS A 78 -15.17 -6.19 -12.58
N ASN A 79 -14.21 -6.93 -13.12
CA ASN A 79 -14.37 -8.32 -13.55
C ASN A 79 -13.81 -9.30 -12.51
N VAL A 80 -13.21 -8.85 -11.42
CA VAL A 80 -12.81 -9.75 -10.33
C VAL A 80 -14.07 -10.32 -9.69
N ILE A 81 -14.20 -11.65 -9.67
CA ILE A 81 -15.29 -12.33 -8.96
C ILE A 81 -14.88 -12.48 -7.50
N TYR A 82 -13.66 -12.96 -7.26
CA TYR A 82 -13.09 -13.14 -5.92
C TYR A 82 -11.58 -13.34 -5.96
N ARG A 83 -10.94 -13.26 -4.80
CA ARG A 83 -9.53 -13.61 -4.55
C ARG A 83 -9.43 -14.66 -3.43
N ASP A 84 -8.53 -15.62 -3.61
CA ASP A 84 -8.26 -16.69 -2.64
C ASP A 84 -6.87 -16.54 -1.97
N VAL A 85 -6.02 -15.65 -2.53
CA VAL A 85 -4.65 -15.39 -2.06
C VAL A 85 -4.34 -13.90 -2.16
N ILE A 86 -3.87 -13.33 -1.06
CA ILE A 86 -3.30 -11.98 -1.01
C ILE A 86 -1.83 -12.06 -1.42
N VAL A 87 -1.40 -11.13 -2.29
CA VAL A 87 -0.03 -11.10 -2.80
C VAL A 87 0.55 -9.71 -2.63
N LEU A 88 1.68 -9.62 -1.95
CA LEU A 88 2.44 -8.39 -1.72
C LEU A 88 3.75 -8.44 -2.50
N ASP A 89 3.98 -7.45 -3.36
CA ASP A 89 5.24 -7.30 -4.11
C ASP A 89 6.14 -6.30 -3.38
N TYR A 90 7.34 -6.73 -3.00
CA TYR A 90 8.35 -5.90 -2.36
C TYR A 90 9.49 -5.66 -3.34
N ASP A 91 9.54 -4.47 -3.93
CA ASP A 91 10.57 -4.07 -4.91
C ASP A 91 11.71 -3.23 -4.32
N GLU A 92 11.47 -2.62 -3.16
CA GLU A 92 12.39 -1.71 -2.45
C GLU A 92 12.73 -2.30 -1.08
N ILE A 93 13.65 -3.27 -1.04
CA ILE A 93 14.07 -3.95 0.20
C ILE A 93 15.51 -3.56 0.53
N ASN A 94 15.69 -2.85 1.64
CA ASN A 94 17.02 -2.47 2.14
C ASN A 94 17.74 -3.65 2.78
N ASP A 95 17.01 -4.45 3.57
CA ASP A 95 17.52 -5.64 4.24
C ASP A 95 16.50 -6.78 4.15
N LEU A 96 16.86 -7.83 3.40
CA LEU A 96 16.01 -9.00 3.20
C LEU A 96 15.79 -9.79 4.50
N LYS A 97 16.78 -9.82 5.39
CA LYS A 97 16.67 -10.49 6.69
C LYS A 97 15.69 -9.74 7.58
N GLN A 98 15.80 -8.42 7.65
CA GLN A 98 14.86 -7.59 8.40
C GLN A 98 13.42 -7.76 7.91
N LEU A 99 13.20 -7.72 6.59
CA LEU A 99 11.86 -7.96 6.02
C LEU A 99 11.35 -9.37 6.35
N HIS A 100 12.21 -10.39 6.26
CA HIS A 100 11.83 -11.75 6.60
C HIS A 100 11.43 -11.90 8.08
N GLU A 101 12.16 -11.26 8.99
CA GLU A 101 11.84 -11.22 10.42
C GLU A 101 10.51 -10.48 10.68
N ALA A 102 10.27 -9.35 10.00
CA ALA A 102 9.02 -8.60 10.09
C ALA A 102 7.81 -9.44 9.61
N ILE A 103 7.93 -10.10 8.44
CA ILE A 103 6.90 -11.02 7.94
C ILE A 103 6.66 -12.16 8.93
N SER A 104 7.73 -12.80 9.41
CA SER A 104 7.63 -13.97 10.30
C SER A 104 7.04 -13.59 11.66
N SER A 105 7.30 -12.38 12.16
CA SER A 105 6.73 -11.88 13.40
C SER A 105 5.25 -11.52 13.24
N ALA A 106 4.93 -10.69 12.24
CA ALA A 106 3.58 -10.20 11.99
C ALA A 106 2.60 -11.30 11.60
N LEU A 107 3.07 -12.35 10.92
CA LEU A 107 2.30 -13.47 10.38
C LEU A 107 2.75 -14.82 10.97
N SER A 108 3.21 -14.83 12.23
CA SER A 108 3.80 -16.02 12.87
C SER A 108 2.87 -17.22 12.95
N ASN A 109 1.56 -16.99 13.05
CA ASN A 109 0.54 -18.02 13.25
C ASN A 109 -0.30 -18.32 11.99
N VAL A 110 0.07 -17.79 10.82
CA VAL A 110 -0.68 -18.02 9.58
C VAL A 110 0.23 -18.51 8.45
N ALA A 111 -0.33 -19.32 7.56
CA ALA A 111 0.39 -19.82 6.39
C ALA A 111 0.83 -18.68 5.47
N TRP A 112 2.06 -18.75 4.98
CA TRP A 112 2.53 -17.87 3.91
C TRP A 112 3.69 -18.50 3.13
N PHE A 113 3.92 -17.99 1.93
CA PHE A 113 5.05 -18.37 1.09
C PHE A 113 5.62 -17.12 0.43
N TRP A 114 6.94 -17.00 0.35
CA TRP A 114 7.55 -15.99 -0.50
C TRP A 114 8.71 -16.53 -1.29
N HIS A 115 8.97 -15.91 -2.44
CA HIS A 115 10.15 -16.17 -3.25
C HIS A 115 10.73 -14.87 -3.82
N THR A 116 11.98 -14.90 -4.27
CA THR A 116 12.61 -13.77 -4.95
C THR A 116 11.99 -13.52 -6.33
N SER A 117 11.87 -12.26 -6.72
CA SER A 117 11.33 -11.88 -8.04
C SER A 117 12.41 -11.95 -9.13
N TYR A 118 12.00 -11.88 -10.40
CA TYR A 118 12.92 -11.92 -11.56
C TYR A 118 14.05 -10.88 -11.48
N SER A 119 13.76 -9.69 -10.95
CA SER A 119 14.71 -8.58 -10.86
C SER A 119 15.53 -8.59 -9.57
N HIS A 120 15.44 -9.63 -8.75
CA HIS A 120 16.22 -9.74 -7.51
C HIS A 120 17.73 -9.72 -7.78
N ARG A 121 18.44 -8.93 -6.97
CA ARG A 121 19.91 -8.88 -6.86
C ARG A 121 20.29 -8.95 -5.38
N THR A 122 21.53 -9.34 -5.10
CA THR A 122 22.06 -9.36 -3.73
C THR A 122 22.00 -7.97 -3.09
N GLU A 123 22.29 -6.92 -3.88
CA GLU A 123 22.32 -5.52 -3.47
C GLU A 123 20.94 -4.84 -3.54
N GLN A 124 19.99 -5.43 -4.27
CA GLN A 124 18.63 -4.93 -4.41
C GLN A 124 17.66 -6.09 -4.27
N ALA A 125 17.35 -6.44 -3.02
CA ALA A 125 16.46 -7.54 -2.72
C ALA A 125 15.05 -7.23 -3.23
N ARG A 126 14.40 -8.25 -3.81
CA ARG A 126 13.01 -8.15 -4.28
C ARG A 126 12.31 -9.46 -4.08
N ILE A 127 11.17 -9.46 -3.41
CA ILE A 127 10.41 -10.67 -3.12
C ILE A 127 8.94 -10.47 -3.41
N ARG A 128 8.24 -11.60 -3.58
CA ARG A 128 6.79 -11.65 -3.63
C ARG A 128 6.28 -12.58 -2.55
N LEU A 129 5.45 -12.04 -1.66
CA LEU A 129 4.81 -12.75 -0.55
C LEU A 129 3.38 -13.14 -0.95
N TYR A 130 2.99 -14.34 -0.58
CA TYR A 130 1.70 -14.96 -0.87
C TYR A 130 1.09 -15.45 0.43
N ILE A 131 -0.15 -15.04 0.71
CA ILE A 131 -0.90 -15.43 1.91
C ILE A 131 -2.23 -16.06 1.46
N PRO A 132 -2.42 -17.39 1.62
CA PRO A 132 -3.67 -18.07 1.29
C PRO A 132 -4.75 -17.73 2.32
N LEU A 133 -6.00 -17.64 1.85
CA LEU A 133 -7.17 -17.36 2.66
C LEU A 133 -8.06 -18.61 2.82
N ASN A 134 -8.74 -18.72 3.95
CA ASN A 134 -9.68 -19.80 4.21
C ASN A 134 -10.99 -19.64 3.42
N GLU A 135 -11.30 -18.42 3.01
CA GLU A 135 -12.47 -18.08 2.22
C GLU A 135 -12.17 -17.08 1.10
N ARG A 136 -13.12 -16.97 0.19
CA ARG A 136 -13.04 -16.10 -0.98
C ARG A 136 -13.42 -14.69 -0.59
N ILE A 137 -12.55 -13.72 -0.88
CA ILE A 137 -12.84 -12.31 -0.60
C ILE A 137 -13.19 -11.54 -1.88
N SER A 138 -13.99 -10.47 -1.72
CA SER A 138 -14.38 -9.60 -2.82
C SER A 138 -13.19 -8.76 -3.34
N ALA A 139 -13.40 -8.03 -4.44
CA ALA A 139 -12.39 -7.10 -4.95
C ALA A 139 -12.10 -5.95 -3.96
N ASP A 140 -13.13 -5.45 -3.29
CA ASP A 140 -12.99 -4.34 -2.33
C ASP A 140 -12.31 -4.82 -1.04
N ASP A 141 -12.70 -5.99 -0.53
CA ASP A 141 -12.05 -6.62 0.61
C ASP A 141 -10.58 -6.93 0.30
N TYR A 142 -10.28 -7.45 -0.89
CA TYR A 142 -8.90 -7.65 -1.32
C TYR A 142 -8.09 -6.36 -1.24
N ARG A 143 -8.62 -5.27 -1.80
CA ARG A 143 -7.94 -3.97 -1.79
C ARG A 143 -7.70 -3.50 -0.35
N ASN A 144 -8.70 -3.65 0.52
CA ASN A 144 -8.63 -3.24 1.90
C ASN A 144 -7.63 -4.09 2.71
N TYR A 145 -7.84 -5.41 2.73
CA TYR A 145 -7.02 -6.35 3.50
C TYR A 145 -5.57 -6.40 3.04
N THR A 146 -5.28 -6.16 1.75
CA THR A 146 -3.90 -6.03 1.28
C THR A 146 -3.19 -4.82 1.93
N LYS A 147 -3.88 -3.69 2.12
CA LYS A 147 -3.33 -2.52 2.83
C LYS A 147 -3.14 -2.78 4.32
N VAL A 148 -4.13 -3.43 4.94
CA VAL A 148 -4.07 -3.84 6.35
C VAL A 148 -2.86 -4.74 6.59
N LEU A 149 -2.62 -5.72 5.73
CA LEU A 149 -1.45 -6.61 5.79
C LEU A 149 -0.14 -5.86 5.58
N ALA A 150 -0.06 -4.99 4.57
CA ALA A 150 1.13 -4.17 4.33
C ALA A 150 1.47 -3.30 5.56
N ASN A 151 0.46 -2.68 6.18
CA ASN A 151 0.61 -1.93 7.42
C ASN A 151 1.03 -2.81 8.61
N LYS A 152 0.40 -3.99 8.77
CA LYS A 152 0.71 -4.93 9.85
C LYS A 152 2.16 -5.43 9.80
N ILE A 153 2.68 -5.68 8.59
CA ILE A 153 4.08 -6.07 8.36
C ILE A 153 5.02 -4.87 8.56
N GLY A 154 4.56 -3.65 8.28
CA GLY A 154 5.32 -2.42 8.52
C GLY A 154 6.38 -2.12 7.46
N HIS A 155 6.26 -2.72 6.26
CA HIS A 155 7.18 -2.49 5.14
C HIS A 155 6.41 -2.06 3.89
N LYS A 156 7.00 -1.10 3.15
CA LYS A 156 6.44 -0.59 1.90
C LYS A 156 6.37 -1.69 0.84
N VAL A 157 5.21 -1.79 0.19
CA VAL A 157 4.96 -2.68 -0.95
C VAL A 157 4.72 -1.84 -2.21
N ASP A 158 4.84 -2.46 -3.39
CA ASP A 158 4.37 -1.85 -4.63
C ASP A 158 2.85 -1.59 -4.56
N GLU A 159 2.43 -0.38 -4.91
CA GLU A 159 1.02 0.05 -4.90
C GLU A 159 0.13 -0.82 -5.78
N GLY A 160 0.70 -1.43 -6.83
CA GLY A 160 0.02 -2.39 -7.68
C GLY A 160 -0.46 -3.63 -6.93
N SER A 161 0.11 -3.94 -5.76
CA SER A 161 -0.34 -5.03 -4.87
C SER A 161 -1.79 -4.85 -4.44
N TYR A 162 -2.23 -3.59 -4.23
CA TYR A 162 -3.59 -3.25 -3.79
C TYR A 162 -4.64 -3.36 -4.91
N GLN A 163 -4.23 -3.58 -6.15
CA GLN A 163 -5.16 -3.69 -7.29
C GLN A 163 -5.76 -5.11 -7.36
N PRO A 164 -7.10 -5.27 -7.26
CA PRO A 164 -7.76 -6.57 -7.27
C PRO A 164 -7.51 -7.40 -8.54
N SER A 165 -7.38 -6.75 -9.70
CA SER A 165 -7.06 -7.43 -10.97
C SER A 165 -5.56 -7.53 -11.26
N ARG A 166 -4.69 -7.24 -10.29
CA ARG A 166 -3.24 -7.38 -10.47
C ARG A 166 -2.88 -8.82 -10.74
N CYS A 167 -2.19 -9.05 -11.86
CA CYS A 167 -1.51 -10.30 -12.14
C CYS A 167 -0.04 -10.20 -11.71
N PHE A 168 0.54 -11.34 -11.33
CA PHE A 168 1.93 -11.45 -10.92
C PHE A 168 2.69 -12.41 -11.82
N ALA A 169 3.93 -12.07 -12.18
CA ALA A 169 4.78 -12.95 -12.97
C ALA A 169 4.98 -14.29 -12.27
N LEU A 170 4.78 -15.38 -13.03
CA LEU A 170 5.18 -16.70 -12.57
C LEU A 170 6.72 -16.77 -12.50
N PRO A 171 7.30 -17.57 -11.59
CA PRO A 171 8.73 -17.52 -11.30
C PRO A 171 9.59 -17.83 -12.53
N VAL A 172 10.38 -16.83 -12.91
CA VAL A 172 11.44 -16.88 -13.92
C VAL A 172 12.69 -16.30 -13.25
N ILE A 173 13.84 -16.89 -13.50
CA ILE A 173 15.14 -16.39 -13.06
C ILE A 173 16.01 -16.07 -14.26
N GLN A 174 16.85 -15.06 -14.11
CA GLN A 174 17.90 -14.76 -15.07
C GLN A 174 19.07 -15.70 -14.85
N LYS A 175 19.81 -15.99 -15.92
CA LYS A 175 21.01 -16.81 -15.84
C LYS A 175 22.01 -16.24 -14.83
N GLY A 176 22.46 -17.08 -13.89
CA GLY A 176 23.40 -16.69 -12.84
C GLY A 176 22.78 -15.98 -11.62
N HIS A 177 21.45 -15.82 -11.57
CA HIS A 177 20.76 -15.22 -10.43
C HIS A 177 20.30 -16.26 -9.41
N ILE A 178 20.27 -15.86 -8.14
CA ILE A 178 19.86 -16.72 -7.03
C ILE A 178 18.35 -16.69 -6.87
N PHE A 179 17.75 -17.88 -6.71
CA PHE A 179 16.35 -18.04 -6.33
C PHE A 179 16.25 -18.41 -4.85
N ILE A 180 15.68 -17.52 -4.05
CA ILE A 180 15.43 -17.79 -2.63
C ILE A 180 13.93 -17.96 -2.44
N LYS A 181 13.54 -18.93 -1.61
CA LYS A 181 12.16 -19.16 -1.20
C LYS A 181 12.08 -19.47 0.28
N ARG A 182 10.96 -19.10 0.91
CA ARG A 182 10.60 -19.46 2.28
C ARG A 182 9.13 -19.80 2.36
N VAL A 183 8.80 -20.67 3.29
CA VAL A 183 7.44 -21.10 3.57
C VAL A 183 7.23 -21.11 5.08
N ASN A 184 6.06 -20.70 5.52
CA ASN A 184 5.55 -20.90 6.87
C ASN A 184 4.31 -21.79 6.76
N ASP A 185 4.43 -23.01 7.24
CA ASP A 185 3.34 -23.97 7.26
C ASP A 185 2.61 -23.84 8.60
N CYS A 186 1.49 -23.11 8.56
CA CYS A 186 0.68 -22.71 9.71
C CYS A 186 -0.79 -22.65 9.25
N PRO A 187 -1.76 -22.52 10.18
CA PRO A 187 -3.17 -22.39 9.82
C PRO A 187 -3.42 -21.37 8.70
N ILE A 188 -4.33 -21.71 7.79
CA ILE A 188 -4.71 -20.81 6.69
C ILE A 188 -5.32 -19.52 7.27
N MET A 189 -4.95 -18.36 6.70
CA MET A 189 -5.38 -17.07 7.22
C MET A 189 -6.91 -16.94 7.17
N ASN A 190 -7.51 -16.62 8.31
CA ASN A 190 -8.95 -16.37 8.42
C ASN A 190 -9.29 -14.95 7.97
N ALA A 191 -10.27 -14.79 7.08
CA ALA A 191 -10.83 -13.49 6.74
C ALA A 191 -11.39 -12.71 7.94
N ASP A 192 -11.92 -13.38 8.97
CA ASP A 192 -12.35 -12.72 10.22
C ASP A 192 -11.18 -11.99 10.91
N MET A 193 -9.97 -12.58 10.87
CA MET A 193 -8.77 -11.94 11.41
C MET A 193 -8.41 -10.68 10.61
N LEU A 194 -8.58 -10.73 9.28
CA LEU A 194 -8.37 -9.56 8.41
C LEU A 194 -9.41 -8.48 8.67
N GLU A 195 -10.66 -8.85 8.89
CA GLU A 195 -11.72 -7.91 9.24
C GLU A 195 -11.43 -7.25 10.59
N GLN A 196 -11.01 -8.01 11.59
CA GLN A 196 -10.61 -7.47 12.89
C GLN A 196 -9.43 -6.50 12.73
N TRP A 197 -8.37 -6.89 12.02
CA TRP A 197 -7.23 -6.01 11.77
C TRP A 197 -7.60 -4.77 10.96
N SER A 198 -8.59 -4.87 10.06
CA SER A 198 -9.13 -3.70 9.35
C SER A 198 -9.79 -2.73 10.30
N LYS A 199 -10.64 -3.22 11.22
CA LYS A 199 -11.29 -2.38 12.24
C LYS A 199 -10.25 -1.71 13.15
N GLU A 200 -9.22 -2.44 13.57
CA GLU A 200 -8.10 -1.89 14.35
C GLU A 200 -7.32 -0.83 13.56
N PHE A 201 -7.03 -1.11 12.28
CA PHE A 201 -6.34 -0.17 11.39
C PHE A 201 -7.15 1.10 11.18
N GLU A 202 -8.46 0.98 10.93
CA GLU A 202 -9.38 2.10 10.83
C GLU A 202 -9.44 2.90 12.13
N GLN A 203 -9.47 2.25 13.29
CA GLN A 203 -9.42 2.92 14.60
C GLN A 203 -8.09 3.61 14.88
N SER A 204 -6.96 3.02 14.46
CA SER A 204 -5.65 3.66 14.60
C SER A 204 -5.46 4.85 13.65
N ASN A 205 -6.12 4.83 12.49
CA ASN A 205 -6.15 5.94 11.53
C ASN A 205 -7.29 6.91 11.80
N ALA A 206 -8.29 6.50 12.58
CA ALA A 206 -9.28 7.37 13.17
C ALA A 206 -8.53 8.24 14.17
N SER A 207 -8.07 9.38 13.66
CA SER A 207 -7.51 10.46 14.46
C SER A 207 -8.39 10.65 15.70
N PRO A 208 -7.82 10.80 16.91
CA PRO A 208 -8.59 11.05 18.11
C PRO A 208 -9.27 12.40 17.96
N ASN A 209 -10.50 12.43 17.42
CA ASN A 209 -11.33 13.62 17.24
C ASN A 209 -10.50 14.90 16.99
N ILE A 210 -9.55 14.84 16.06
CA ILE A 210 -8.89 16.06 15.60
C ILE A 210 -9.94 16.67 14.71
N LYS A 211 -10.63 17.70 15.21
CA LYS A 211 -11.49 18.58 14.41
C LYS A 211 -10.87 18.67 13.02
N GLY A 212 -11.49 18.03 12.02
CA GLY A 212 -10.95 17.97 10.68
C GLY A 212 -10.60 19.40 10.28
N TYR A 213 -9.34 19.65 9.92
CA TYR A 213 -8.98 20.92 9.34
C TYR A 213 -9.80 21.04 8.06
N THR A 214 -10.89 21.79 8.13
CA THR A 214 -11.66 22.19 6.96
C THR A 214 -10.69 22.88 6.01
N ARG A 215 -10.58 22.35 4.79
CA ARG A 215 -9.76 23.00 3.77
C ARG A 215 -10.38 24.35 3.48
N HIS A 216 -9.75 25.41 3.98
CA HIS A 216 -10.21 26.77 3.77
C HIS A 216 -10.10 27.16 2.30
N ASP A 217 -11.12 27.84 1.79
CA ASP A 217 -11.16 28.36 0.43
C ASP A 217 -10.37 29.68 0.31
N SER A 218 -10.26 30.21 -0.91
CA SER A 218 -9.53 31.47 -1.16
C SER A 218 -10.18 32.67 -0.48
N ALA A 219 -11.50 32.65 -0.23
CA ALA A 219 -12.21 33.75 0.42
C ALA A 219 -11.80 33.86 1.89
N TYR A 220 -11.71 32.73 2.59
CA TYR A 220 -11.19 32.66 3.95
C TYR A 220 -9.78 33.24 4.06
N TRP A 221 -8.86 32.82 3.17
CA TRP A 221 -7.48 33.31 3.22
C TRP A 221 -7.39 34.81 2.95
N ARG A 222 -8.19 35.32 1.99
CA ARG A 222 -8.27 36.75 1.72
C ARG A 222 -8.69 37.52 2.97
N GLU A 223 -9.77 37.11 3.62
CA GLU A 223 -10.27 37.79 4.83
C GLU A 223 -9.24 37.76 5.97
N LEU A 224 -8.67 36.57 6.24
CA LEU A 224 -7.69 36.40 7.30
C LEU A 224 -6.42 37.23 7.07
N SER A 225 -6.00 37.39 5.81
CA SER A 225 -4.77 38.10 5.45
C SER A 225 -4.79 39.60 5.78
N PHE A 226 -5.98 40.19 5.98
CA PHE A 226 -6.16 41.59 6.36
C PHE A 226 -6.43 41.80 7.87
N GLY A 227 -6.19 40.76 8.67
CA GLY A 227 -6.20 40.86 10.14
C GLY A 227 -7.46 40.27 10.78
N THR A 228 -7.49 40.28 12.11
CA THR A 228 -8.63 39.79 12.90
C THR A 228 -8.78 40.59 14.20
N THR A 229 -9.89 40.38 14.91
CA THR A 229 -10.24 41.05 16.17
C THR A 229 -9.71 40.29 17.39
N GLU A 230 -9.80 40.91 18.56
CA GLU A 230 -9.37 40.34 19.83
C GLU A 230 -10.04 38.98 20.12
N GLY A 231 -9.23 38.01 20.57
CA GLY A 231 -9.67 36.64 20.89
C GLY A 231 -9.27 35.56 19.89
N ASN A 232 -9.04 35.90 18.61
CA ASN A 232 -8.71 34.89 17.57
C ASN A 232 -7.33 35.06 16.91
N ARG A 233 -6.56 36.09 17.30
CA ARG A 233 -5.30 36.50 16.64
C ARG A 233 -4.22 35.42 16.63
N ASN A 234 -3.98 34.73 17.75
CA ASN A 234 -2.95 33.69 17.82
C ASN A 234 -3.30 32.47 16.95
N ASN A 235 -4.57 32.06 16.93
CA ASN A 235 -5.04 30.96 16.09
C ASN A 235 -4.96 31.33 14.61
N ALA A 236 -5.39 32.55 14.25
CA ALA A 236 -5.30 33.09 12.90
C ALA A 236 -3.84 33.18 12.42
N LEU A 237 -2.94 33.67 13.26
CA LEU A 237 -1.50 33.73 12.99
C LEU A 237 -0.92 32.34 12.75
N ALA A 238 -1.25 31.37 13.61
CA ALA A 238 -0.82 29.99 13.45
C ALA A 238 -1.29 29.38 12.13
N SER A 239 -2.55 29.64 11.74
CA SER A 239 -3.11 29.20 10.46
C SER A 239 -2.40 29.82 9.25
N LEU A 240 -2.12 31.13 9.28
CA LEU A 240 -1.40 31.83 8.22
C LEU A 240 0.03 31.31 8.05
N VAL A 241 0.78 31.24 9.16
CA VAL A 241 2.15 30.72 9.16
C VAL A 241 2.18 29.28 8.65
N GLY A 242 1.30 28.43 9.15
CA GLY A 242 1.22 27.03 8.73
C GLY A 242 0.85 26.87 7.25
N HIS A 243 -0.05 27.72 6.73
CA HIS A 243 -0.41 27.71 5.31
C HIS A 243 0.76 28.10 4.41
N LEU A 244 1.45 29.20 4.74
CA LEU A 244 2.58 29.70 3.94
C LEU A 244 3.76 28.72 3.92
N LEU A 245 4.10 28.13 5.07
CA LEU A 245 5.15 27.10 5.15
C LEU A 245 4.79 25.85 4.34
N ARG A 246 3.53 25.40 4.39
CA ARG A 246 3.04 24.28 3.57
C ARG A 246 3.10 24.57 2.06
N CYS A 247 2.91 25.84 1.69
CA CYS A 247 3.11 26.33 0.31
C CYS A 247 4.59 26.52 -0.06
N ARG A 248 5.53 26.11 0.80
CA ARG A 248 7.00 26.18 0.61
C ARG A 248 7.53 27.61 0.46
N VAL A 249 6.88 28.59 1.09
CA VAL A 249 7.42 29.94 1.22
C VAL A 249 8.59 29.93 2.21
N ASN A 250 9.68 30.62 1.89
CA ASN A 250 10.86 30.69 2.76
C ASN A 250 10.51 31.25 4.15
N ASP A 251 11.07 30.64 5.19
CA ASP A 251 10.78 30.92 6.60
C ASP A 251 11.07 32.37 7.03
N TYR A 252 12.11 33.03 6.51
CA TYR A 252 12.35 34.45 6.77
C TYR A 252 11.24 35.35 6.21
N ILE A 253 10.70 35.00 5.03
CA ILE A 253 9.57 35.72 4.42
C ILE A 253 8.29 35.48 5.21
N VAL A 254 8.07 34.25 5.68
CA VAL A 254 6.92 33.95 6.54
C VAL A 254 7.00 34.69 7.87
N TYR A 255 8.19 34.77 8.47
CA TYR A 255 8.39 35.50 9.73
C TYR A 255 8.16 37.00 9.56
N SER A 256 8.69 37.61 8.50
CA SER A 256 8.47 39.04 8.25
C SER A 256 6.98 39.34 8.01
N TYR A 257 6.28 38.48 7.27
CA TYR A 257 4.83 38.58 7.11
C TYR A 257 4.08 38.44 8.44
N ALA A 258 4.46 37.47 9.29
CA ALA A 258 3.86 37.27 10.61
C ALA A 258 3.98 38.52 11.50
N LEU A 259 5.15 39.18 11.50
CA LEU A 259 5.38 40.44 12.21
C LEU A 259 4.46 41.54 11.69
N LEU A 260 4.46 41.75 10.36
CA LEU A 260 3.66 42.79 9.73
C LEU A 260 2.16 42.59 9.98
N TRP A 261 1.68 41.36 9.82
CA TRP A 261 0.28 41.01 10.03
C TRP A 261 -0.13 41.19 11.50
N GLY A 262 0.66 40.71 12.45
CA GLY A 262 0.33 40.80 13.87
C GLY A 262 0.40 42.22 14.43
N GLN A 263 1.33 43.04 13.96
CA GLN A 263 1.52 44.42 14.45
C GLN A 263 0.59 45.43 13.76
N PHE A 264 0.30 45.26 12.47
CA PHE A 264 -0.39 46.30 11.70
C PHE A 264 -1.77 45.89 11.17
N ALA A 265 -2.02 44.60 10.91
CA ALA A 265 -3.32 44.15 10.42
C ALA A 265 -4.30 43.81 11.56
N CYS A 266 -3.80 43.28 12.68
CA CYS A 266 -4.64 42.92 13.83
C CYS A 266 -5.10 44.13 14.64
N LYS A 267 -6.33 44.05 15.18
CA LYS A 267 -6.90 45.05 16.10
C LYS A 267 -7.39 44.40 17.39
N PRO A 268 -6.76 44.67 18.56
CA PRO A 268 -5.55 45.49 18.73
C PRO A 268 -4.28 44.82 18.17
N PRO A 269 -3.18 45.56 18.00
CA PRO A 269 -1.87 45.00 17.64
C PRO A 269 -1.41 43.92 18.61
N MET A 270 -0.67 42.94 18.10
CA MET A 270 -0.02 41.89 18.89
C MET A 270 1.37 42.33 19.34
N LYS A 271 1.84 41.80 20.48
CA LYS A 271 3.23 42.01 20.90
C LYS A 271 4.17 41.14 20.08
N GLU A 272 5.33 41.67 19.73
CA GLU A 272 6.34 40.93 18.94
C GLU A 272 6.73 39.59 19.57
N GLN A 273 6.87 39.56 20.91
CA GLN A 273 7.17 38.33 21.64
C GLN A 273 6.10 37.24 21.45
N GLU A 274 4.81 37.61 21.38
CA GLU A 274 3.70 36.68 21.16
C GLU A 274 3.68 36.15 19.73
N ILE A 275 3.99 37.01 18.76
CA ILE A 275 4.12 36.65 17.34
C ILE A 275 5.28 35.66 17.17
N ASN A 276 6.46 35.97 17.72
CA ASN A 276 7.63 35.11 17.63
C ASN A 276 7.39 33.74 18.28
N ALA A 277 6.79 33.69 19.48
CA ALA A 277 6.47 32.44 20.14
C ALA A 277 5.53 31.56 19.29
N THR A 278 4.52 32.16 18.66
CA THR A 278 3.60 31.44 17.76
C THR A 278 4.31 30.94 16.51
N PHE A 279 5.12 31.78 15.87
CA PHE A 279 5.89 31.42 14.68
C PHE A 279 6.84 30.24 14.95
N GLN A 280 7.65 30.32 16.02
CA GLN A 280 8.60 29.25 16.37
C GLN A 280 7.89 27.92 16.67
N SER A 281 6.74 27.98 17.34
CA SER A 281 5.92 26.79 17.62
C SER A 281 5.46 26.08 16.33
N ILE A 282 5.04 26.85 15.33
CA ILE A 282 4.61 26.29 14.04
C ILE A 282 5.80 25.87 13.17
N LEU A 283 6.90 26.63 13.16
CA LEU A 283 8.11 26.30 12.42
C LEU A 283 8.72 24.98 12.90
N ASN A 284 8.82 24.77 14.22
CA ASN A 284 9.29 23.52 14.80
C ASN A 284 8.41 22.33 14.40
N LYS A 285 7.08 22.51 14.39
CA LYS A 285 6.15 21.47 13.92
C LYS A 285 6.26 21.21 12.42
N HIS A 286 6.68 22.20 11.63
CA HIS A 286 6.83 22.05 10.18
C HIS A 286 8.07 21.24 9.80
N TYR A 287 9.19 21.41 10.52
CA TYR A 287 10.43 20.67 10.24
C TYR A 287 10.51 19.29 10.90
N ASN A 288 9.72 19.04 11.95
CA ASN A 288 9.70 17.76 12.67
C ASN A 288 8.61 16.78 12.19
N ASN A 289 7.85 17.14 11.14
CA ASN A 289 6.86 16.29 10.45
C ASN A 289 7.32 16.01 9.02
#